data_AF-A0A2C5WY88-F1
#
_entry.id   AF-A0A2C5WY88-F1
#
_cell.length_a   1.000
_cell.length_b   1.000
_cell.length_c   1.000
_cell.angle_alpha   90.00
_cell.angle_beta   90.00
_cell.angle_gamma   90.00
#
_symmetry.space_group_name_H-M   'P 1'
#
loop_
_entity.id
_entity.type
_entity.pdbx_description
1 polymer ?
#
loop_
_entity_poly.entity_id
_entity_poly.type
_entity_poly.pdbx_seq_one_letter_code
_entity_poly.pdbx_strand_id
1 'polypeptide(L)'
;MPSAIRAMLLRKSPIHGASPFFMASLTLAHRQNVVVADSGFVRALHSSRAAVIQPKMQLKKDKALPLQGTRVLDMTRVLAGPYCTQMLGDLGAEVIKVEHPVRGDDTRAWGPPYAQYEPEAGLEGHGESAYFLTVNRNKKSIALSFQDEQGVKIIHDLVAQCDVLVENYLPNTLKKYKLDYETLSRINPKLIYVSITGYGQTGPYSARAGYDVMVEAEFGLMHITGARNGPPVKVGVAVTDLTTGLYASQSVLAALLQRNATGEGQWIDVCLSDCQTATLANIASSALVSGKPDSGRWGTAHPSIVPYRAFKTKDGDILLGGGNDRLFSIMCNGIGRPEWPEDARYKTNALRVANRDDLESEIEAITRSQTTAHWLDVFDGSGLPYAAINDIQTTLNHPHTKARNMVVEMDHEYCGPVKVLNSPVKYSNMQPGPRTPPPVLGEHTDEVLKEFLGMAEDEIAELKASGVIR
;
A
#
# COMPACT_ATOMS: atom_id res chain seq x y z
N MET A 1 32.99 44.30 -9.95
CA MET A 1 33.56 45.20 -10.98
C MET A 1 32.67 45.11 -12.24
N PRO A 2 32.38 46.22 -12.94
CA PRO A 2 31.06 46.87 -12.85
C PRO A 2 30.32 47.10 -14.19
N SER A 3 29.13 47.74 -14.07
CA SER A 3 28.27 48.43 -15.07
C SER A 3 27.02 47.63 -15.51
N ALA A 4 25.79 48.18 -15.62
CA ALA A 4 25.24 49.54 -15.59
C ALA A 4 23.73 49.49 -15.18
N ILE A 5 23.26 50.34 -14.26
CA ILE A 5 22.39 51.54 -14.46
C ILE A 5 21.02 51.27 -15.12
N ARG A 6 19.90 51.44 -14.37
CA ARG A 6 19.02 52.64 -14.47
C ARG A 6 17.93 52.65 -13.38
N ALA A 7 17.84 53.78 -12.69
CA ALA A 7 16.79 54.13 -11.72
C ALA A 7 15.75 55.04 -12.38
N MET A 8 14.49 54.99 -11.92
CA MET A 8 13.59 56.15 -11.95
C MET A 8 12.65 56.16 -10.73
N LEU A 9 12.92 57.14 -9.87
CA LEU A 9 12.16 57.78 -8.80
C LEU A 9 10.85 58.42 -9.37
N LEU A 10 9.77 58.84 -8.70
CA LEU A 10 9.42 59.17 -7.30
C LEU A 10 7.93 59.61 -7.24
N ARG A 11 7.40 59.75 -5.99
CA ARG A 11 6.28 60.61 -5.45
C ARG A 11 5.03 59.83 -5.00
N LYS A 12 4.83 59.55 -3.69
CA LYS A 12 4.30 60.39 -2.56
C LYS A 12 2.83 60.83 -2.73
N SER A 13 1.83 60.13 -2.14
CA SER A 13 1.16 60.34 -0.81
C SER A 13 -0.10 61.25 -0.90
N PRO A 14 -1.07 61.29 0.07
CA PRO A 14 -1.65 60.27 0.99
C PRO A 14 -3.22 60.35 1.10
N ILE A 15 -3.85 59.65 2.08
CA ILE A 15 -5.09 60.00 2.86
C ILE A 15 -6.43 59.22 2.60
N HIS A 16 -6.84 58.47 3.66
CA HIS A 16 -8.18 58.21 4.26
C HIS A 16 -9.11 57.05 3.82
N GLY A 17 -9.64 56.34 4.83
CA GLY A 17 -10.88 55.58 4.77
C GLY A 17 -10.94 54.39 5.74
N ALA A 18 -11.41 54.62 6.97
CA ALA A 18 -11.63 53.60 8.00
C ALA A 18 -13.05 53.00 7.95
N SER A 19 -13.17 51.70 8.28
CA SER A 19 -14.14 51.09 9.23
C SER A 19 -14.74 49.74 8.76
N PRO A 20 -14.84 48.73 9.65
CA PRO A 20 -15.41 47.39 9.42
C PRO A 20 -16.85 47.25 9.95
N PHE A 21 -17.65 46.29 9.48
CA PHE A 21 -18.82 45.74 10.19
C PHE A 21 -19.29 44.44 9.52
N PHE A 22 -19.38 43.33 10.28
CA PHE A 22 -20.62 42.56 10.48
C PHE A 22 -20.38 41.41 11.49
N MET A 23 -21.04 41.52 12.64
CA MET A 23 -21.23 40.51 13.67
C MET A 23 -22.65 40.69 14.23
N ALA A 24 -23.20 39.60 14.77
CA ALA A 24 -24.48 39.44 15.48
C ALA A 24 -25.74 39.13 14.64
N SER A 25 -26.35 37.96 14.86
CA SER A 25 -27.28 37.80 15.99
C SER A 25 -27.69 36.33 16.21
N LEU A 26 -27.50 35.87 17.46
CA LEU A 26 -28.24 34.77 18.07
C LEU A 26 -29.69 35.20 18.28
N THR A 27 -30.65 34.27 18.10
CA THR A 27 -31.95 34.38 18.78
C THR A 27 -32.30 33.05 19.45
N LEU A 28 -32.46 33.11 20.76
CA LEU A 28 -33.04 32.09 21.63
C LEU A 28 -34.54 31.96 21.35
N ALA A 29 -35.07 30.74 21.35
CA ALA A 29 -36.49 30.51 21.63
C ALA A 29 -36.61 29.34 22.62
N HIS A 30 -36.95 29.70 23.86
CA HIS A 30 -37.44 28.81 24.91
C HIS A 30 -38.83 28.26 24.54
N ARG A 31 -39.06 26.96 24.74
CA ARG A 31 -40.32 26.47 25.32
C ARG A 31 -40.05 25.28 26.24
N GLN A 32 -40.30 25.54 27.51
CA GLN A 32 -40.49 24.55 28.56
C GLN A 32 -41.79 23.76 28.29
N ASN A 33 -41.79 22.47 28.64
CA ASN A 33 -42.94 21.82 29.26
C ASN A 33 -42.40 20.71 30.19
N VAL A 34 -42.73 20.86 31.47
CA VAL A 34 -42.52 19.90 32.56
C VAL A 34 -43.91 19.59 33.11
N VAL A 35 -44.29 18.31 33.23
CA VAL A 35 -45.13 17.67 34.28
C VAL A 35 -44.89 16.14 34.17
N VAL A 36 -44.06 15.52 35.02
CA VAL A 36 -44.32 14.81 36.31
C VAL A 36 -44.98 13.41 36.19
N ALA A 37 -44.15 12.41 36.55
CA ALA A 37 -44.32 11.07 37.17
C ALA A 37 -45.66 10.31 37.20
N ASP A 38 -45.62 8.99 36.93
CA ASP A 38 -45.88 7.96 37.96
C ASP A 38 -45.40 6.53 37.60
N SER A 39 -45.00 5.82 38.66
CA SER A 39 -44.79 4.39 38.99
C SER A 39 -44.77 3.23 37.95
N GLY A 40 -43.66 2.47 38.01
CA GLY A 40 -43.59 1.02 38.29
C GLY A 40 -44.21 0.00 37.33
N PHE A 41 -43.39 -0.86 36.71
CA PHE A 41 -43.57 -2.33 36.71
C PHE A 41 -42.37 -3.08 36.09
N VAL A 42 -42.24 -4.34 36.49
CA VAL A 42 -41.12 -5.28 36.38
C VAL A 42 -41.00 -5.96 34.99
N ARG A 43 -39.74 -6.26 34.59
CA ARG A 43 -39.22 -7.25 33.61
C ARG A 43 -40.13 -7.71 32.46
N ALA A 44 -39.60 -7.56 31.23
CA ALA A 44 -39.53 -8.67 30.27
C ALA A 44 -38.36 -8.48 29.28
N LEU A 45 -37.45 -9.46 29.28
CA LEU A 45 -36.46 -9.70 28.23
C LEU A 45 -37.17 -9.82 26.87
N HIS A 46 -36.72 -9.08 25.85
CA HIS A 46 -36.76 -9.55 24.45
C HIS A 46 -35.56 -8.96 23.72
N SER A 47 -34.72 -9.86 23.23
CA SER A 47 -33.59 -9.59 22.35
C SER A 47 -34.08 -8.96 21.05
N SER A 48 -33.79 -7.69 20.84
CA SER A 48 -33.80 -7.10 19.49
C SER A 48 -32.35 -7.01 19.03
N ARG A 49 -31.95 -7.95 18.17
CA ARG A 49 -30.77 -7.77 17.31
C ARG A 49 -31.06 -6.55 16.45
N ALA A 50 -30.50 -5.40 16.80
CA ALA A 50 -30.41 -4.28 15.88
C ALA A 50 -29.54 -4.75 14.71
N ALA A 51 -30.19 -5.09 13.60
CA ALA A 51 -29.51 -5.24 12.33
C ALA A 51 -28.84 -3.89 12.04
N VAL A 52 -27.51 -3.90 12.00
CA VAL A 52 -26.74 -2.76 11.47
C VAL A 52 -27.09 -2.70 9.99
N ILE A 53 -28.08 -1.87 9.65
CA ILE A 53 -28.38 -1.50 8.28
C ILE A 53 -27.17 -0.70 7.82
N GLN A 54 -26.22 -1.37 7.18
CA GLN A 54 -25.22 -0.67 6.38
C GLN A 54 -25.99 0.15 5.34
N PRO A 55 -25.77 1.46 5.22
CA PRO A 55 -26.38 2.21 4.14
C PRO A 55 -25.88 1.59 2.84
N LYS A 56 -26.79 1.02 2.05
CA LYS A 56 -26.54 0.73 0.64
C LYS A 56 -26.06 2.04 0.03
N MET A 57 -24.76 2.17 -0.17
CA MET A 57 -24.17 3.31 -0.83
C MET A 57 -24.74 3.29 -2.25
N GLN A 58 -25.76 4.11 -2.49
CA GLN A 58 -26.31 4.29 -3.83
C GLN A 58 -25.13 4.72 -4.71
N LEU A 59 -24.72 3.82 -5.60
CA LEU A 59 -23.74 4.07 -6.65
C LEU A 59 -24.27 5.26 -7.46
N LYS A 60 -23.79 6.47 -7.16
CA LYS A 60 -23.98 7.62 -8.03
C LYS A 60 -23.28 7.27 -9.35
N LYS A 61 -24.05 7.21 -10.45
CA LYS A 61 -23.62 7.13 -11.87
C LYS A 61 -22.11 6.92 -12.00
N ASP A 62 -21.69 5.68 -12.26
CA ASP A 62 -20.29 5.27 -12.35
C ASP A 62 -19.49 6.24 -13.22
N LYS A 63 -18.76 7.14 -12.57
CA LYS A 63 -17.77 7.96 -13.25
C LYS A 63 -16.67 7.00 -13.71
N ALA A 64 -16.30 7.08 -14.99
CA ALA A 64 -15.28 6.23 -15.58
C ALA A 64 -14.03 6.17 -14.70
N LEU A 65 -13.53 4.97 -14.45
CA LEU A 65 -12.28 4.77 -13.73
C LEU A 65 -11.11 5.29 -14.58
N PRO A 66 -10.03 5.80 -13.96
CA PRO A 66 -9.01 6.57 -14.67
C PRO A 66 -8.21 5.75 -15.69
N LEU A 67 -8.15 4.42 -15.54
CA LEU A 67 -7.50 3.51 -16.50
C LEU A 67 -8.51 2.66 -17.28
N GLN A 68 -9.81 3.04 -17.28
CA GLN A 68 -10.78 2.37 -18.13
C GLN A 68 -10.38 2.54 -19.61
N GLY A 69 -10.31 1.40 -20.32
CA GLY A 69 -9.83 1.35 -21.71
C GLY A 69 -8.33 1.12 -21.85
N THR A 70 -7.56 1.11 -20.75
CA THR A 70 -6.15 0.72 -20.74
C THR A 70 -6.03 -0.79 -20.56
N ARG A 71 -5.21 -1.44 -21.38
CA ARG A 71 -4.90 -2.88 -21.26
C ARG A 71 -3.48 -3.12 -20.78
N VAL A 72 -3.32 -4.04 -19.84
CA VAL A 72 -2.04 -4.40 -19.22
C VAL A 72 -1.78 -5.88 -19.43
N LEU A 73 -0.67 -6.21 -20.09
CA LEU A 73 -0.15 -7.58 -20.14
C LEU A 73 0.78 -7.81 -18.94
N ASP A 74 0.32 -8.60 -17.99
CA ASP A 74 1.02 -8.93 -16.75
C ASP A 74 1.77 -10.26 -16.91
N MET A 75 3.06 -10.20 -17.20
CA MET A 75 3.96 -11.37 -17.23
C MET A 75 4.71 -11.55 -15.90
N THR A 76 4.21 -10.96 -14.82
CA THR A 76 4.90 -10.94 -13.54
C THR A 76 4.54 -12.11 -12.65
N ARG A 77 5.44 -12.43 -11.72
CA ARG A 77 5.24 -13.44 -10.66
C ARG A 77 5.54 -12.87 -9.29
N VAL A 78 5.13 -13.58 -8.24
CA VAL A 78 5.47 -13.29 -6.85
C VAL A 78 4.76 -12.05 -6.31
N LEU A 79 5.45 -10.93 -6.05
CA LEU A 79 4.84 -9.83 -5.28
C LEU A 79 4.96 -8.45 -5.93
N ALA A 80 6.17 -7.93 -6.18
CA ALA A 80 6.34 -6.54 -6.66
C ALA A 80 5.58 -6.24 -7.96
N GLY A 81 5.74 -7.10 -8.96
CA GLY A 81 5.05 -7.00 -10.25
C GLY A 81 3.55 -7.22 -10.13
N PRO A 82 3.06 -8.31 -9.50
CA PRO A 82 1.64 -8.53 -9.32
C PRO A 82 0.95 -7.41 -8.52
N TYR A 83 1.64 -6.82 -7.54
CA TYR A 83 1.15 -5.69 -6.78
C TYR A 83 1.00 -4.44 -7.65
N CYS A 84 1.99 -4.13 -8.50
CA CYS A 84 1.92 -3.05 -9.48
C CYS A 84 0.68 -3.20 -10.39
N THR A 85 0.53 -4.36 -11.04
CA THR A 85 -0.56 -4.60 -11.99
C THR A 85 -1.93 -4.67 -11.30
N GLN A 86 -2.01 -5.17 -10.07
CA GLN A 86 -3.23 -5.09 -9.25
C GLN A 86 -3.63 -3.64 -8.97
N MET A 87 -2.69 -2.73 -8.69
CA MET A 87 -3.02 -1.31 -8.49
C MET A 87 -3.54 -0.66 -9.78
N LEU A 88 -2.98 -1.01 -10.94
CA LEU A 88 -3.51 -0.58 -12.23
C LEU A 88 -4.92 -1.16 -12.47
N GLY A 89 -5.13 -2.43 -12.13
CA GLY A 89 -6.45 -3.08 -12.15
C GLY A 89 -7.45 -2.38 -11.23
N ASP A 90 -7.11 -2.07 -9.99
CA ASP A 90 -7.97 -1.30 -9.07
C ASP A 90 -8.40 0.06 -9.66
N LEU A 91 -7.52 0.69 -10.45
CA LEU A 91 -7.76 1.95 -11.17
C LEU A 91 -8.53 1.79 -12.49
N GLY A 92 -8.96 0.58 -12.84
CA GLY A 92 -9.85 0.32 -13.97
C GLY A 92 -9.20 -0.30 -15.21
N ALA A 93 -7.89 -0.60 -15.17
CA ALA A 93 -7.24 -1.27 -16.29
C ALA A 93 -7.74 -2.71 -16.44
N GLU A 94 -7.78 -3.19 -17.68
CA GLU A 94 -7.99 -4.60 -18.00
C GLU A 94 -6.63 -5.32 -17.96
N VAL A 95 -6.43 -6.17 -16.96
CA VAL A 95 -5.14 -6.83 -16.70
C VAL A 95 -5.22 -8.29 -17.12
N ILE A 96 -4.37 -8.69 -18.06
CA ILE A 96 -4.24 -10.06 -18.57
C ILE A 96 -2.95 -10.64 -17.99
N LYS A 97 -3.09 -11.54 -17.01
CA LYS A 97 -1.97 -12.22 -16.38
C LYS A 97 -1.59 -13.46 -17.18
N VAL A 98 -0.35 -13.48 -17.68
CA VAL A 98 0.25 -14.63 -18.37
C VAL A 98 0.90 -15.53 -17.33
N GLU A 99 0.42 -16.76 -17.25
CA GLU A 99 0.88 -17.74 -16.28
C GLU A 99 1.37 -19.02 -16.94
N HIS A 100 2.30 -19.73 -16.31
CA HIS A 100 2.76 -21.01 -16.83
C HIS A 100 1.60 -22.03 -16.85
N PRO A 101 1.37 -22.82 -17.93
CA PRO A 101 0.15 -23.61 -18.11
C PRO A 101 -0.18 -24.59 -16.98
N VAL A 102 0.87 -25.16 -16.38
CA VAL A 102 0.74 -26.16 -15.31
C VAL A 102 0.83 -25.55 -13.90
N ARG A 103 1.91 -24.81 -13.60
CA ARG A 103 2.22 -24.37 -12.23
C ARG A 103 1.66 -22.99 -11.87
N GLY A 104 1.29 -22.18 -12.86
CA GLY A 104 0.88 -20.80 -12.65
C GLY A 104 1.98 -19.89 -12.08
N ASP A 105 1.54 -18.85 -11.36
CA ASP A 105 2.39 -18.06 -10.46
C ASP A 105 2.89 -18.89 -9.28
N ASP A 106 4.15 -18.74 -8.89
CA ASP A 106 4.77 -19.49 -7.79
C ASP A 106 4.01 -19.28 -6.45
N THR A 107 3.37 -18.13 -6.28
CA THR A 107 2.59 -17.81 -5.07
C THR A 107 1.34 -18.66 -4.91
N ARG A 108 0.78 -19.26 -5.96
CA ARG A 108 -0.36 -20.19 -5.86
C ARG A 108 -0.06 -21.37 -4.93
N ALA A 109 1.21 -21.81 -4.88
CA ALA A 109 1.68 -22.90 -4.03
C ALA A 109 2.20 -22.45 -2.65
N TRP A 110 2.23 -21.15 -2.34
CA TRP A 110 2.78 -20.62 -1.09
C TRP A 110 1.72 -20.52 0.01
N GLY A 111 1.36 -21.67 0.58
CA GLY A 111 0.53 -21.76 1.79
C GLY A 111 1.04 -22.85 2.76
N PRO A 112 0.30 -23.13 3.84
CA PRO A 112 -0.99 -22.55 4.23
C PRO A 112 -0.90 -21.09 4.72
N PRO A 113 -2.03 -20.34 4.81
CA PRO A 113 -3.40 -20.80 4.55
C PRO A 113 -3.82 -20.71 3.07
N TYR A 114 -4.80 -21.54 2.70
CA TYR A 114 -5.45 -21.57 1.39
C TYR A 114 -6.95 -21.27 1.54
N ALA A 115 -7.53 -20.54 0.59
CA ALA A 115 -8.97 -20.53 0.36
C ALA A 115 -9.33 -21.79 -0.44
N GLN A 116 -9.99 -22.74 0.19
CA GLN A 116 -10.28 -24.04 -0.40
C GLN A 116 -11.25 -23.90 -1.59
N TYR A 117 -11.13 -24.79 -2.56
CA TYR A 117 -12.14 -24.90 -3.60
C TYR A 117 -13.44 -25.45 -3.00
N GLU A 118 -14.57 -24.90 -3.41
CA GLU A 118 -15.87 -25.46 -3.07
C GLU A 118 -16.01 -26.84 -3.73
N PRO A 119 -16.61 -27.84 -3.06
CA PRO A 119 -16.76 -29.18 -3.60
C PRO A 119 -17.44 -29.22 -4.98
N GLU A 120 -18.37 -28.30 -5.22
CA GLU A 120 -19.14 -28.20 -6.47
C GLU A 120 -18.36 -27.53 -7.62
N ALA A 121 -17.21 -26.91 -7.33
CA ALA A 121 -16.41 -26.16 -8.31
C ALA A 121 -15.69 -27.06 -9.32
N GLY A 122 -15.63 -28.38 -9.08
CA GLY A 122 -15.00 -29.35 -9.98
C GLY A 122 -13.47 -29.21 -10.12
N LEU A 123 -12.83 -28.44 -9.24
CA LEU A 123 -11.38 -28.27 -9.18
C LEU A 123 -10.78 -29.12 -8.05
N GLU A 124 -9.65 -29.75 -8.32
CA GLU A 124 -8.89 -30.51 -7.34
C GLU A 124 -7.72 -29.67 -6.79
N GLY A 125 -7.31 -29.93 -5.54
CA GLY A 125 -6.14 -29.33 -4.91
C GLY A 125 -6.43 -28.61 -3.60
N HIS A 126 -5.45 -27.82 -3.12
CA HIS A 126 -5.55 -27.12 -1.84
C HIS A 126 -6.39 -25.83 -1.89
N GLY A 127 -6.84 -25.43 -3.09
CA GLY A 127 -7.43 -24.11 -3.33
C GLY A 127 -6.38 -23.05 -3.65
N GLU A 128 -6.77 -21.78 -3.54
CA GLU A 128 -5.90 -20.63 -3.83
C GLU A 128 -5.19 -20.15 -2.56
N SER A 129 -3.87 -19.96 -2.60
CA SER A 129 -3.13 -19.49 -1.43
C SER A 129 -3.54 -18.07 -1.04
N ALA A 130 -3.52 -17.76 0.26
CA ALA A 130 -3.73 -16.39 0.73
C ALA A 130 -2.72 -15.40 0.13
N TYR A 131 -1.53 -15.88 -0.24
CA TYR A 131 -0.51 -15.06 -0.90
C TYR A 131 -0.96 -14.66 -2.31
N PHE A 132 -1.39 -15.63 -3.12
CA PHE A 132 -1.88 -15.36 -4.48
C PHE A 132 -3.09 -14.42 -4.47
N LEU A 133 -4.03 -14.64 -3.55
CA LEU A 133 -5.23 -13.82 -3.40
C LEU A 133 -4.93 -12.35 -3.06
N THR A 134 -3.76 -12.06 -2.49
CA THR A 134 -3.40 -10.69 -2.04
C THR A 134 -3.11 -9.74 -3.21
N VAL A 135 -2.62 -10.27 -4.33
CA VAL A 135 -2.02 -9.46 -5.42
C VAL A 135 -2.54 -9.77 -6.83
N ASN A 136 -3.67 -10.48 -6.94
CA ASN A 136 -4.20 -10.88 -8.25
C ASN A 136 -5.69 -10.61 -8.48
N ARG A 137 -6.37 -9.81 -7.64
CA ARG A 137 -7.74 -9.36 -7.96
C ARG A 137 -7.75 -8.45 -9.19
N ASN A 138 -8.90 -8.29 -9.84
CA ASN A 138 -9.06 -7.47 -11.05
C ASN A 138 -8.20 -7.94 -12.25
N LYS A 139 -7.81 -9.22 -12.29
CA LYS A 139 -7.02 -9.80 -13.38
C LYS A 139 -7.78 -10.94 -14.06
N LYS A 140 -7.54 -11.09 -15.36
CA LYS A 140 -7.86 -12.28 -16.15
C LYS A 140 -6.62 -13.17 -16.21
N SER A 141 -6.75 -14.47 -15.93
CA SER A 141 -5.64 -15.43 -16.01
C SER A 141 -5.66 -16.15 -17.36
N ILE A 142 -4.55 -16.08 -18.11
CA ILE A 142 -4.30 -16.97 -19.24
C ILE A 142 -3.13 -17.89 -18.90
N ALA A 143 -3.31 -19.18 -19.17
CA ALA A 143 -2.34 -20.21 -18.90
C ALA A 143 -1.62 -20.54 -20.22
N LEU A 144 -0.40 -20.02 -20.41
CA LEU A 144 0.32 -20.02 -21.68
C LEU A 144 1.84 -20.22 -21.51
N SER A 145 2.42 -21.09 -22.32
CA SER A 145 3.87 -21.33 -22.37
C SER A 145 4.54 -20.55 -23.50
N PHE A 146 5.34 -19.55 -23.15
CA PHE A 146 6.21 -18.85 -24.11
C PHE A 146 7.54 -19.56 -24.37
N GLN A 147 7.70 -20.80 -23.87
CA GLN A 147 8.79 -21.67 -24.31
C GLN A 147 8.49 -22.27 -25.69
N ASP A 148 7.22 -22.28 -26.09
CA ASP A 148 6.78 -22.65 -27.43
C ASP A 148 6.68 -21.41 -28.33
N GLU A 149 7.04 -21.56 -29.61
CA GLU A 149 6.97 -20.48 -30.59
C GLU A 149 5.53 -19.98 -30.79
N GLN A 150 4.53 -20.87 -30.68
CA GLN A 150 3.12 -20.49 -30.77
C GLN A 150 2.70 -19.61 -29.58
N GLY A 151 3.20 -19.92 -28.38
CA GLY A 151 2.97 -19.08 -27.20
C GLY A 151 3.63 -17.70 -27.31
N VAL A 152 4.85 -17.64 -27.87
CA VAL A 152 5.50 -16.35 -28.18
C VAL A 152 4.66 -15.53 -29.18
N LYS A 153 4.15 -16.18 -30.23
CA LYS A 153 3.28 -15.51 -31.22
C LYS A 153 2.03 -14.92 -30.56
N ILE A 154 1.34 -15.68 -29.72
CA ILE A 154 0.16 -15.19 -28.98
C ILE A 154 0.53 -13.97 -28.12
N ILE A 155 1.67 -13.98 -27.43
CA ILE A 155 2.13 -12.81 -26.66
C ILE A 155 2.39 -11.61 -27.57
N HIS A 156 3.00 -11.80 -28.74
CA HIS A 156 3.19 -10.71 -29.72
C HIS A 156 1.86 -10.12 -30.18
N ASP A 157 0.87 -10.97 -30.46
CA ASP A 157 -0.46 -10.55 -30.87
C ASP A 157 -1.20 -9.80 -29.74
N LEU A 158 -1.03 -10.21 -28.48
CA LEU A 158 -1.54 -9.50 -27.30
C LEU A 158 -0.84 -8.15 -27.09
N VAL A 159 0.48 -8.09 -27.28
CA VAL A 159 1.29 -6.86 -27.14
C VAL A 159 0.83 -5.78 -28.12
N ALA A 160 0.42 -6.16 -29.33
CA ALA A 160 -0.14 -5.24 -30.32
C ALA A 160 -1.45 -4.58 -29.84
N GLN A 161 -2.14 -5.18 -28.87
CA GLN A 161 -3.42 -4.71 -28.34
C GLN A 161 -3.34 -4.15 -26.91
N CYS A 162 -2.17 -4.22 -26.28
CA CYS A 162 -1.96 -3.75 -24.92
C CYS A 162 -1.29 -2.38 -24.89
N ASP A 163 -1.52 -1.63 -23.81
CA ASP A 163 -0.89 -0.34 -23.56
C ASP A 163 0.38 -0.47 -22.73
N VAL A 164 0.37 -1.43 -21.81
CA VAL A 164 1.42 -1.65 -20.82
C VAL A 164 1.76 -3.13 -20.81
N LEU A 165 3.04 -3.45 -20.74
CA LEU A 165 3.53 -4.78 -20.37
C LEU A 165 4.38 -4.65 -19.12
N VAL A 166 4.13 -5.52 -18.13
CA VAL A 166 4.95 -5.59 -16.91
C VAL A 166 5.55 -6.99 -16.81
N GLU A 167 6.87 -7.04 -16.58
CA GLU A 167 7.61 -8.28 -16.41
C GLU A 167 8.64 -8.16 -15.27
N ASN A 168 9.03 -9.30 -14.69
CA ASN A 168 10.02 -9.33 -13.61
C ASN A 168 11.04 -10.47 -13.74
N TYR A 169 11.48 -10.74 -14.97
CA TYR A 169 12.54 -11.70 -15.25
C TYR A 169 13.92 -11.05 -15.07
N LEU A 170 14.96 -11.89 -14.93
CA LEU A 170 16.32 -11.39 -14.94
C LEU A 170 16.62 -10.66 -16.26
N PRO A 171 17.41 -9.58 -16.24
CA PRO A 171 17.84 -8.88 -17.44
C PRO A 171 18.27 -9.82 -18.57
N ASN A 172 17.86 -9.50 -19.80
CA ASN A 172 18.09 -10.28 -21.02
C ASN A 172 17.44 -11.68 -21.09
N THR A 173 16.75 -12.16 -20.05
CA THR A 173 16.12 -13.50 -20.08
C THR A 173 15.06 -13.62 -21.17
N LEU A 174 14.25 -12.58 -21.38
CA LEU A 174 13.18 -12.56 -22.37
C LEU A 174 13.67 -12.35 -23.80
N LYS A 175 14.92 -11.89 -23.98
CA LYS A 175 15.50 -11.61 -25.30
C LYS A 175 15.59 -12.86 -26.19
N LYS A 176 15.92 -14.02 -25.60
CA LYS A 176 15.97 -15.29 -26.35
C LYS A 176 14.60 -15.75 -26.87
N TYR A 177 13.51 -15.25 -26.28
CA TYR A 177 12.13 -15.48 -26.71
C TYR A 177 11.58 -14.34 -27.57
N LYS A 178 12.39 -13.32 -27.88
CA LYS A 178 11.93 -12.11 -28.59
C LYS A 178 10.82 -11.36 -27.83
N LEU A 179 10.90 -11.36 -26.50
CA LEU A 179 9.96 -10.68 -25.59
C LEU A 179 10.62 -9.52 -24.81
N ASP A 180 11.82 -9.11 -25.23
CA ASP A 180 12.51 -7.91 -24.75
C ASP A 180 11.89 -6.62 -25.28
N TYR A 181 12.18 -5.50 -24.62
CA TYR A 181 11.66 -4.19 -24.99
C TYR A 181 11.98 -3.80 -26.43
N GLU A 182 13.21 -3.98 -26.89
CA GLU A 182 13.61 -3.59 -28.24
C GLU A 182 12.82 -4.36 -29.30
N THR A 183 12.47 -5.61 -29.03
CA THR A 183 11.62 -6.40 -29.91
C THR A 183 10.16 -5.97 -29.87
N LEU A 184 9.57 -5.85 -28.67
CA LEU A 184 8.15 -5.57 -28.54
C LEU A 184 7.78 -4.12 -28.89
N SER A 185 8.68 -3.16 -28.69
CA SER A 185 8.49 -1.77 -29.11
C SER A 185 8.39 -1.60 -30.63
N ARG A 186 8.96 -2.52 -31.43
CA ARG A 186 8.77 -2.53 -32.89
C ARG A 186 7.37 -3.01 -33.30
N ILE A 187 6.76 -3.87 -32.49
CA ILE A 187 5.39 -4.34 -32.69
C ILE A 187 4.41 -3.25 -32.26
N ASN A 188 4.67 -2.63 -31.12
CA ASN A 188 3.85 -1.56 -30.57
C ASN A 188 4.73 -0.39 -30.07
N PRO A 189 4.96 0.65 -30.91
CA PRO A 189 5.75 1.82 -30.54
C PRO A 189 5.15 2.66 -29.41
N LYS A 190 3.88 2.43 -29.05
CA LYS A 190 3.17 3.08 -27.94
C LYS A 190 3.26 2.29 -26.63
N LEU A 191 3.92 1.13 -26.63
CA LEU A 191 4.00 0.26 -25.48
C LEU A 191 4.79 0.90 -24.34
N ILE A 192 4.21 0.90 -23.15
CA ILE A 192 4.94 1.15 -21.91
C ILE A 192 5.41 -0.22 -21.40
N TYR A 193 6.69 -0.52 -21.55
CA TYR A 193 7.28 -1.77 -21.09
C TYR A 193 7.92 -1.52 -19.72
N VAL A 194 7.60 -2.34 -18.74
CA VAL A 194 8.11 -2.20 -17.37
C VAL A 194 8.86 -3.45 -16.98
N SER A 195 10.13 -3.28 -16.63
CA SER A 195 10.96 -4.30 -16.02
C SER A 195 11.07 -4.07 -14.53
N ILE A 196 10.72 -5.08 -13.74
CA ILE A 196 10.92 -5.06 -12.28
C ILE A 196 11.99 -6.09 -11.91
N THR A 197 13.17 -5.63 -11.50
CA THR A 197 14.32 -6.52 -11.24
C THR A 197 14.90 -6.35 -9.83
N GLY A 198 15.73 -7.29 -9.38
CA GLY A 198 16.39 -7.17 -8.07
C GLY A 198 17.37 -5.99 -8.00
N TYR A 199 18.17 -5.79 -9.06
CA TYR A 199 19.34 -4.90 -9.05
C TYR A 199 19.47 -3.99 -10.29
N GLY A 200 18.42 -3.88 -11.11
CA GLY A 200 18.38 -3.03 -12.31
C GLY A 200 18.80 -3.76 -13.59
N GLN A 201 18.46 -3.16 -14.73
CA GLN A 201 18.94 -3.62 -16.05
C GLN A 201 20.42 -3.29 -16.27
N THR A 202 20.97 -2.38 -15.47
CA THR A 202 22.36 -1.94 -15.51
C THR A 202 23.04 -2.08 -14.14
N GLY A 203 24.34 -1.79 -14.07
CA GLY A 203 25.12 -1.89 -12.83
C GLY A 203 25.79 -3.25 -12.63
N PRO A 204 26.68 -3.37 -11.62
CA PRO A 204 27.55 -4.53 -11.44
C PRO A 204 26.80 -5.80 -11.02
N TYR A 205 25.57 -5.67 -10.53
CA TYR A 205 24.76 -6.76 -10.00
C TYR A 205 23.53 -7.09 -10.85
N SER A 206 23.40 -6.50 -12.05
CA SER A 206 22.23 -6.69 -12.93
C SER A 206 21.90 -8.16 -13.23
N ALA A 207 22.92 -9.02 -13.32
CA ALA A 207 22.73 -10.45 -13.58
C ALA A 207 22.32 -11.27 -12.33
N ARG A 208 22.27 -10.68 -11.12
CA ARG A 208 21.93 -11.39 -9.89
C ARG A 208 20.42 -11.53 -9.73
N ALA A 209 19.98 -12.71 -9.31
CA ALA A 209 18.64 -12.91 -8.79
C ALA A 209 18.47 -12.14 -7.47
N GLY A 210 17.30 -11.51 -7.30
CA GLY A 210 16.95 -10.79 -6.09
C GLY A 210 15.52 -11.10 -5.68
N TYR A 211 15.35 -11.45 -4.40
CA TYR A 211 14.09 -11.32 -3.68
C TYR A 211 14.25 -10.22 -2.64
N ASP A 212 13.12 -9.68 -2.20
CA ASP A 212 12.99 -8.68 -1.14
C ASP A 212 14.01 -8.84 0.00
N VAL A 213 14.07 -10.02 0.63
CA VAL A 213 14.90 -10.22 1.84
C VAL A 213 16.42 -10.10 1.57
N MET A 214 16.89 -10.45 0.36
CA MET A 214 18.30 -10.27 0.00
C MET A 214 18.61 -8.80 -0.19
N VAL A 215 17.72 -8.06 -0.85
CA VAL A 215 17.85 -6.62 -1.03
C VAL A 215 17.73 -5.89 0.32
N GLU A 216 16.86 -6.35 1.21
CA GLU A 216 16.75 -5.85 2.58
C GLU A 216 18.04 -5.99 3.37
N ALA A 217 18.72 -7.13 3.24
CA ALA A 217 20.01 -7.37 3.87
C ALA A 217 21.11 -6.47 3.30
N GLU A 218 21.19 -6.34 1.97
CA GLU A 218 22.29 -5.67 1.28
C GLU A 218 22.15 -4.13 1.30
N PHE A 219 20.93 -3.61 1.22
CA PHE A 219 20.63 -2.18 1.09
C PHE A 219 20.10 -1.57 2.40
N GLY A 220 20.67 -2.00 3.53
CA GLY A 220 20.63 -1.28 4.81
C GLY A 220 19.36 -1.40 5.64
N LEU A 221 18.21 -1.75 5.06
CA LEU A 221 16.93 -1.79 5.81
C LEU A 221 16.95 -2.84 6.93
N MET A 222 17.52 -4.03 6.69
CA MET A 222 17.64 -5.07 7.72
C MET A 222 18.59 -4.65 8.86
N HIS A 223 19.62 -3.85 8.54
CA HIS A 223 20.59 -3.38 9.53
C HIS A 223 19.93 -2.51 10.61
N ILE A 224 19.01 -1.64 10.20
CA ILE A 224 18.33 -0.67 11.07
C ILE A 224 17.03 -1.21 11.70
N THR A 225 16.57 -2.40 11.29
CA THR A 225 15.32 -3.01 11.74
C THR A 225 15.57 -4.02 12.86
N GLY A 226 14.82 -3.88 13.97
CA GLY A 226 14.85 -4.81 15.10
C GLY A 226 15.17 -4.15 16.44
N ALA A 227 15.39 -4.96 17.48
CA ALA A 227 15.71 -4.48 18.83
C ALA A 227 17.12 -3.87 18.90
N ARG A 228 17.30 -2.85 19.77
CA ARG A 228 18.54 -2.04 19.93
C ARG A 228 19.84 -2.86 19.95
N ASN A 229 19.85 -3.98 20.68
CA ASN A 229 21.00 -4.86 20.83
C ASN A 229 20.71 -6.30 20.34
N GLY A 230 19.62 -6.51 19.61
CA GLY A 230 19.29 -7.80 19.02
C GLY A 230 20.03 -8.05 17.70
N PRO A 231 19.96 -9.26 17.12
CA PRO A 231 20.42 -9.49 15.75
C PRO A 231 19.61 -8.63 14.74
N PRO A 232 20.13 -8.38 13.53
CA PRO A 232 19.33 -7.85 12.43
C PRO A 232 18.11 -8.72 12.16
N VAL A 233 16.98 -8.10 11.87
CA VAL A 233 15.75 -8.82 11.50
C VAL A 233 15.14 -8.18 10.26
N LYS A 234 14.46 -9.00 9.46
CA LYS A 234 13.69 -8.49 8.33
C LYS A 234 12.41 -7.78 8.79
N VAL A 235 11.88 -6.89 7.97
CA VAL A 235 10.53 -6.34 8.15
C VAL A 235 9.48 -7.47 8.05
N GLY A 236 8.38 -7.34 8.80
CA GLY A 236 7.36 -8.39 8.92
C GLY A 236 6.70 -8.78 7.60
N VAL A 237 6.68 -7.87 6.62
CA VAL A 237 6.19 -8.06 5.25
C VAL A 237 7.31 -7.72 4.27
N ALA A 238 7.24 -8.24 3.04
CA ALA A 238 8.16 -7.91 1.96
C ALA A 238 7.95 -6.46 1.47
N VAL A 239 8.44 -5.50 2.27
CA VAL A 239 8.18 -4.07 2.09
C VAL A 239 8.92 -3.49 0.89
N THR A 240 10.06 -4.07 0.52
CA THR A 240 10.83 -3.69 -0.67
C THR A 240 10.02 -4.05 -1.92
N ASP A 241 9.44 -5.25 -1.96
CA ASP A 241 8.55 -5.66 -3.06
C ASP A 241 7.33 -4.73 -3.17
N LEU A 242 6.66 -4.45 -2.05
CA LEU A 242 5.48 -3.58 -2.04
C LEU A 242 5.81 -2.15 -2.49
N THR A 243 6.89 -1.56 -1.96
CA THR A 243 7.32 -0.21 -2.34
C THR A 243 7.77 -0.15 -3.80
N THR A 244 8.48 -1.17 -4.29
CA THR A 244 8.86 -1.28 -5.71
C THR A 244 7.62 -1.35 -6.61
N GLY A 245 6.61 -2.15 -6.23
CA GLY A 245 5.33 -2.21 -6.95
C GLY A 245 4.60 -0.85 -6.99
N LEU A 246 4.67 -0.08 -5.90
CA LEU A 246 4.13 1.28 -5.85
C LEU A 246 4.89 2.23 -6.79
N TYR A 247 6.23 2.24 -6.75
CA TYR A 247 7.06 3.02 -7.68
C TYR A 247 6.79 2.66 -9.15
N ALA A 248 6.67 1.36 -9.45
CA ALA A 248 6.37 0.89 -10.80
C ALA A 248 4.99 1.36 -11.27
N SER A 249 3.95 1.20 -10.45
CA SER A 249 2.60 1.65 -10.81
C SER A 249 2.52 3.17 -11.01
N GLN A 250 3.18 3.96 -10.15
CA GLN A 250 3.29 5.41 -10.33
C GLN A 250 4.01 5.78 -11.64
N SER A 251 5.08 5.05 -11.97
CA SER A 251 5.85 5.28 -13.19
C SER A 251 5.04 4.96 -14.44
N VAL A 252 4.21 3.91 -14.41
CA VAL A 252 3.24 3.61 -15.48
C VAL A 252 2.27 4.76 -15.68
N LEU A 253 1.70 5.31 -14.60
CA LEU A 253 0.79 6.46 -14.69
C LEU A 253 1.49 7.68 -15.30
N ALA A 254 2.74 7.96 -14.90
CA ALA A 254 3.53 9.05 -15.47
C ALA A 254 3.82 8.83 -16.97
N ALA A 255 4.18 7.60 -17.36
CA ALA A 255 4.44 7.24 -18.74
C ALA A 255 3.17 7.31 -19.61
N LEU A 256 2.00 6.91 -19.09
CA LEU A 256 0.71 7.07 -19.77
C LEU A 256 0.38 8.55 -20.01
N LEU A 257 0.64 9.41 -19.01
CA LEU A 257 0.46 10.86 -19.15
C LEU A 257 1.41 11.46 -20.20
N GLN A 258 2.68 11.06 -20.20
CA GLN A 258 3.64 11.50 -21.21
C GLN A 258 3.24 11.02 -22.62
N ARG A 259 2.86 9.75 -22.76
CA ARG A 259 2.42 9.16 -24.02
C ARG A 259 1.20 9.88 -24.62
N ASN A 260 0.31 10.42 -23.79
CA ASN A 260 -0.79 11.26 -24.29
C ASN A 260 -0.31 12.57 -24.93
N ALA A 261 0.86 13.08 -24.53
CA ALA A 261 1.45 14.28 -25.11
C ALA A 261 2.36 13.97 -26.31
N THR A 262 3.10 12.86 -26.28
CA THR A 262 4.11 12.51 -27.30
C THR A 262 3.61 11.53 -28.35
N GLY A 263 2.64 10.69 -28.01
CA GLY A 263 2.22 9.55 -28.81
C GLY A 263 3.17 8.35 -28.74
N GLU A 264 4.20 8.38 -27.88
CA GLU A 264 5.28 7.39 -27.82
C GLU A 264 5.28 6.61 -26.49
N GLY A 265 5.58 5.31 -26.57
CA GLY A 265 5.84 4.45 -25.42
C GLY A 265 7.26 4.63 -24.86
N GLN A 266 7.61 3.85 -23.84
CA GLN A 266 8.96 3.84 -23.27
C GLN A 266 9.25 2.57 -22.48
N TRP A 267 10.53 2.35 -22.18
CA TRP A 267 10.97 1.34 -21.22
C TRP A 267 11.17 1.96 -19.84
N ILE A 268 10.55 1.36 -18.83
CA ILE A 268 10.72 1.71 -17.42
C ILE A 268 11.52 0.60 -16.74
N ASP A 269 12.73 0.91 -16.28
CA ASP A 269 13.52 0.05 -15.41
C ASP A 269 13.28 0.45 -13.95
N VAL A 270 12.68 -0.45 -13.18
CA VAL A 270 12.48 -0.27 -11.73
C VAL A 270 13.11 -1.46 -11.02
N CYS A 271 13.92 -1.21 -10.00
CA CYS A 271 14.54 -2.28 -9.25
C CYS A 271 14.42 -2.14 -7.74
N LEU A 272 14.44 -3.29 -7.07
CA LEU A 272 14.29 -3.40 -5.63
C LEU A 272 15.42 -2.65 -4.89
N SER A 273 16.67 -2.77 -5.37
CA SER A 273 17.84 -2.10 -4.77
C SER A 273 17.69 -0.58 -4.69
N ASP A 274 17.24 0.03 -5.77
CA ASP A 274 17.13 1.49 -5.87
C ASP A 274 15.93 1.99 -5.08
N CYS A 275 14.82 1.24 -5.13
CA CYS A 275 13.64 1.51 -4.32
C CYS A 275 13.97 1.42 -2.83
N GLN A 276 14.70 0.40 -2.38
CA GLN A 276 15.15 0.28 -0.99
C GLN A 276 16.04 1.46 -0.58
N THR A 277 17.05 1.77 -1.41
CA THR A 277 18.00 2.84 -1.13
C THR A 277 17.29 4.18 -0.96
N ALA A 278 16.31 4.46 -1.84
CA ALA A 278 15.50 5.67 -1.75
C ALA A 278 14.60 5.69 -0.50
N THR A 279 14.03 4.55 -0.10
CA THR A 279 13.08 4.47 1.03
C THR A 279 13.75 4.46 2.40
N LEU A 280 15.08 4.34 2.50
CA LEU A 280 15.84 4.66 3.72
C LEU A 280 15.69 6.15 4.14
N ALA A 281 15.22 7.00 3.23
CA ALA A 281 14.71 8.35 3.49
C ALA A 281 15.64 9.21 4.38
N ASN A 282 15.17 9.64 5.56
CA ASN A 282 15.92 10.52 6.45
C ASN A 282 17.14 9.83 7.09
N ILE A 283 17.17 8.49 7.16
CA ILE A 283 18.32 7.74 7.68
C ILE A 283 19.46 7.79 6.67
N ALA A 284 19.17 7.52 5.39
CA ALA A 284 20.14 7.72 4.31
C ALA A 284 20.61 9.18 4.26
N SER A 285 19.69 10.14 4.38
CA SER A 285 20.04 11.57 4.42
C SER A 285 20.96 11.91 5.61
N SER A 286 20.75 11.29 6.77
CA SER A 286 21.61 11.49 7.95
C SER A 286 23.03 10.98 7.70
N ALA A 287 23.18 9.82 7.06
CA ALA A 287 24.49 9.30 6.67
C ALA A 287 25.17 10.17 5.60
N LEU A 288 24.43 10.63 4.58
CA LEU A 288 24.95 11.52 3.53
C LEU A 288 25.43 12.86 4.09
N VAL A 289 24.68 13.47 5.02
CA VAL A 289 25.05 14.76 5.63
C VAL A 289 26.20 14.62 6.62
N SER A 290 26.20 13.56 7.43
CA SER A 290 27.21 13.38 8.49
C SER A 290 28.49 12.71 8.01
N GLY A 291 28.45 11.96 6.92
CA GLY A 291 29.53 11.08 6.45
C GLY A 291 29.82 9.91 7.40
N LYS A 292 28.95 9.65 8.38
CA LYS A 292 29.14 8.62 9.41
C LYS A 292 28.15 7.46 9.24
N PRO A 293 28.52 6.24 9.67
CA PRO A 293 27.57 5.13 9.76
C PRO A 293 26.39 5.47 10.67
N ASP A 294 25.25 4.83 10.43
CA ASP A 294 24.10 4.91 11.33
C ASP A 294 24.41 4.19 12.67
N SER A 295 23.57 4.44 13.68
CA SER A 295 23.73 3.86 15.01
C SER A 295 23.07 2.48 15.17
N GLY A 296 22.64 1.86 14.08
CA GLY A 296 21.91 0.60 14.05
C GLY A 296 20.45 0.72 14.51
N ARG A 297 19.98 -0.36 15.12
CA ARG A 297 18.59 -0.60 15.49
C ARG A 297 18.11 0.26 16.65
N TRP A 298 16.83 0.62 16.63
CA TRP A 298 16.18 1.40 17.70
C TRP A 298 14.94 0.73 18.30
N GLY A 299 14.59 -0.49 17.88
CA GLY A 299 13.32 -1.10 18.27
C GLY A 299 12.15 -0.25 17.78
N THR A 300 11.28 0.15 18.70
CA THR A 300 10.16 1.05 18.41
C THR A 300 10.51 2.53 18.58
N ALA A 301 11.74 2.85 19.01
CA ALA A 301 12.13 4.22 19.31
C ALA A 301 12.56 5.00 18.07
N HIS A 302 12.24 6.30 18.06
CA HIS A 302 12.80 7.23 17.08
C HIS A 302 14.21 7.67 17.50
N PRO A 303 15.23 7.69 16.61
CA PRO A 303 16.61 8.04 16.98
C PRO A 303 16.76 9.46 17.53
N SER A 304 16.02 10.42 16.96
CA SER A 304 16.23 11.86 17.20
C SER A 304 15.11 12.55 17.99
N ILE A 305 14.07 11.83 18.39
CA ILE A 305 12.86 12.42 19.01
C ILE A 305 12.53 11.62 20.27
N VAL A 306 12.38 12.32 21.40
CA VAL A 306 12.14 11.71 22.71
C VAL A 306 11.05 12.46 23.47
N PRO A 307 10.07 11.76 24.09
CA PRO A 307 9.78 10.34 23.94
C PRO A 307 9.04 10.07 22.62
N TYR A 308 9.46 9.05 21.87
CA TYR A 308 8.74 8.56 20.70
C TYR A 308 9.05 7.07 20.55
N ARG A 309 8.29 6.22 21.24
CA ARG A 309 8.48 4.77 21.27
C ARG A 309 7.27 4.05 21.85
N ALA A 310 7.34 2.72 21.87
CA ALA A 310 6.43 1.89 22.66
C ALA A 310 6.93 1.74 24.10
N PHE A 311 5.98 1.79 25.03
CA PHE A 311 6.18 1.58 26.46
C PHE A 311 5.29 0.42 26.93
N LYS A 312 5.83 -0.41 27.82
CA LYS A 312 5.05 -1.50 28.42
C LYS A 312 3.93 -0.95 29.30
N THR A 313 2.78 -1.58 29.22
CA THR A 313 1.64 -1.37 30.12
C THR A 313 1.47 -2.60 31.03
N LYS A 314 0.44 -2.63 31.86
CA LYS A 314 0.14 -3.80 32.71
C LYS A 314 -0.17 -5.08 31.91
N ASP A 315 -0.72 -4.95 30.71
CA ASP A 315 -1.25 -6.05 29.91
C ASP A 315 -0.85 -6.04 28.42
N GLY A 316 0.01 -5.10 28.00
CA GLY A 316 0.43 -4.94 26.61
C GLY A 316 1.46 -3.83 26.40
N ASP A 317 1.30 -3.07 25.33
CA ASP A 317 2.18 -1.97 24.93
C ASP A 317 1.37 -0.79 24.41
N ILE A 318 1.79 0.42 24.79
CA ILE A 318 1.27 1.68 24.23
C ILE A 318 2.40 2.45 23.56
N LEU A 319 2.19 2.84 22.30
CA LEU A 319 3.03 3.80 21.58
C LEU A 319 2.62 5.21 21.98
N LEU A 320 3.58 6.02 22.40
CA LEU A 320 3.37 7.42 22.75
C LEU A 320 4.30 8.32 21.91
N GLY A 321 3.72 9.30 21.21
CA GLY A 321 4.43 10.21 20.30
C GLY A 321 4.58 11.63 20.86
N GLY A 322 5.59 11.87 21.69
CA GLY A 322 5.99 13.18 22.19
C GLY A 322 6.80 13.98 21.16
N GLY A 323 6.29 14.09 19.93
CA GLY A 323 7.05 14.53 18.75
C GLY A 323 7.61 15.96 18.78
N ASN A 324 7.17 16.79 19.73
CA ASN A 324 7.66 18.13 19.99
C ASN A 324 7.36 18.53 21.45
N ASP A 325 7.84 19.69 21.88
CA ASP A 325 7.72 20.15 23.29
C ASP A 325 6.24 20.31 23.73
N ARG A 326 5.34 20.70 22.82
CA ARG A 326 3.90 20.78 23.10
C ARG A 326 3.30 19.39 23.34
N LEU A 327 3.60 18.42 22.48
CA LEU A 327 3.12 17.05 22.62
C LEU A 327 3.72 16.37 23.85
N PHE A 328 4.98 16.64 24.17
CA PHE A 328 5.60 16.19 25.41
C PHE A 328 4.86 16.72 26.64
N SER A 329 4.46 18.00 26.64
CA SER A 329 3.68 18.58 27.74
C SER A 329 2.31 17.93 27.92
N ILE A 330 1.59 17.65 26.82
CA ILE A 330 0.32 16.93 26.86
C ILE A 330 0.51 15.51 27.43
N MET A 331 1.56 14.81 26.99
CA MET A 331 1.89 13.48 27.51
C MET A 331 2.17 13.51 29.01
N CYS A 332 3.01 14.44 29.46
CA CYS A 332 3.38 14.64 30.87
C CYS A 332 2.15 14.87 31.75
N ASN A 333 1.21 15.70 31.29
CA ASN A 333 -0.05 15.91 31.99
C ASN A 333 -0.87 14.61 32.10
N GLY A 334 -0.97 13.84 31.02
CA GLY A 334 -1.73 12.58 31.02
C GLY A 334 -1.14 11.49 31.92
N ILE A 335 0.19 11.42 32.05
CA ILE A 335 0.86 10.46 32.95
C ILE A 335 1.04 10.98 34.39
N GLY A 336 0.48 12.15 34.72
CA GLY A 336 0.55 12.71 36.07
C GLY A 336 1.92 13.27 36.47
N ARG A 337 2.63 13.89 35.51
CA ARG A 337 3.93 14.56 35.67
C ARG A 337 3.95 15.96 35.04
N PRO A 338 3.00 16.86 35.38
CA PRO A 338 2.89 18.19 34.76
C PRO A 338 4.12 19.09 34.94
N GLU A 339 5.01 18.77 35.86
CA GLU A 339 6.24 19.51 36.16
C GLU A 339 7.39 19.22 35.19
N TRP A 340 7.40 18.07 34.52
CA TRP A 340 8.51 17.65 33.64
C TRP A 340 8.81 18.58 32.46
N PRO A 341 7.83 19.22 31.80
CA PRO A 341 8.12 20.18 30.72
C PRO A 341 8.97 21.39 31.16
N GLU A 342 8.97 21.72 32.46
CA GLU A 342 9.81 22.80 33.00
C GLU A 342 11.11 22.29 33.65
N ASP A 343 11.30 20.98 33.78
CA ASP A 343 12.54 20.38 34.25
C ASP A 343 13.69 20.73 33.28
N ALA A 344 14.80 21.23 33.82
CA ALA A 344 16.00 21.59 33.06
C ALA A 344 16.55 20.43 32.21
N ARG A 345 16.25 19.18 32.55
CA ARG A 345 16.63 17.97 31.79
C ARG A 345 15.72 17.68 30.60
N TYR A 346 14.46 18.15 30.61
CA TYR A 346 13.43 17.70 29.65
C TYR A 346 12.74 18.82 28.87
N LYS A 347 13.09 20.08 29.14
CA LYS A 347 12.44 21.27 28.57
C LYS A 347 12.40 21.30 27.04
N THR A 348 13.44 20.81 26.37
CA THR A 348 13.51 20.77 24.90
C THR A 348 13.80 19.37 24.41
N ASN A 349 13.45 19.05 23.16
CA ASN A 349 13.75 17.73 22.59
C ASN A 349 15.24 17.37 22.67
N ALA A 350 16.15 18.32 22.44
CA ALA A 350 17.59 18.06 22.53
C ALA A 350 18.01 17.62 23.95
N LEU A 351 17.42 18.25 24.98
CA LEU A 351 17.66 17.88 26.37
C LEU A 351 17.05 16.50 26.69
N ARG A 352 15.85 16.21 26.16
CA ARG A 352 15.23 14.88 26.29
C ARG A 352 16.04 13.79 25.59
N VAL A 353 16.64 14.07 24.44
CA VAL A 353 17.55 13.14 23.75
C VAL A 353 18.79 12.88 24.60
N ALA A 354 19.37 13.91 25.21
CA ALA A 354 20.55 13.77 26.08
C ALA A 354 20.25 12.99 27.38
N ASN A 355 19.02 13.06 27.88
CA ASN A 355 18.57 12.39 29.11
C ASN A 355 17.54 11.27 28.82
N ARG A 356 17.65 10.61 27.65
CA ARG A 356 16.65 9.65 27.16
C ARG A 356 16.41 8.51 28.13
N ASP A 357 17.48 7.84 28.55
CA ASP A 357 17.38 6.59 29.29
C ASP A 357 16.67 6.79 30.63
N ASP A 358 16.95 7.91 31.31
CA ASP A 358 16.24 8.30 32.53
C ASP A 358 14.76 8.60 32.26
N LEU A 359 14.47 9.49 31.30
CA LEU A 359 13.09 9.91 31.00
C LEU A 359 12.21 8.73 30.56
N GLU A 360 12.70 7.90 29.64
CA GLU A 360 11.93 6.78 29.11
C GLU A 360 11.72 5.69 30.16
N SER A 361 12.68 5.47 31.07
CA SER A 361 12.54 4.52 32.17
C SER A 361 11.48 4.97 33.18
N GLU A 362 11.44 6.26 33.51
CA GLU A 362 10.41 6.84 34.39
C GLU A 362 9.02 6.79 33.73
N ILE A 363 8.90 7.10 32.44
CA ILE A 363 7.65 6.94 31.68
C ILE A 363 7.19 5.48 31.73
N GLU A 364 8.07 4.51 31.44
CA GLU A 364 7.67 3.11 31.43
C GLU A 364 7.23 2.60 32.81
N ALA A 365 7.90 3.06 33.88
CA ALA A 365 7.51 2.73 35.24
C ALA A 365 6.07 3.18 35.55
N ILE A 366 5.67 4.36 35.04
CA ILE A 366 4.30 4.86 35.17
C ILE A 366 3.35 4.05 34.29
N THR A 367 3.66 3.84 33.01
CA THR A 367 2.73 3.17 32.09
C THR A 367 2.45 1.72 32.49
N ARG A 368 3.42 1.03 33.12
CA ARG A 368 3.24 -0.33 33.65
C ARG A 368 2.20 -0.44 34.77
N SER A 369 1.86 0.66 35.44
CA SER A 369 0.91 0.66 36.57
C SER A 369 -0.55 0.43 36.15
N GLN A 370 -0.88 0.71 34.89
CA GLN A 370 -2.25 0.65 34.37
C GLN A 370 -2.33 -0.17 33.08
N THR A 371 -3.55 -0.62 32.74
CA THR A 371 -3.81 -1.38 31.52
C THR A 371 -3.64 -0.51 30.27
N THR A 372 -3.45 -1.15 29.12
CA THR A 372 -3.40 -0.47 27.82
C THR A 372 -4.67 0.33 27.58
N ALA A 373 -5.84 -0.26 27.87
CA ALA A 373 -7.14 0.41 27.73
C ALA A 373 -7.23 1.70 28.56
N HIS A 374 -6.75 1.68 29.80
CA HIS A 374 -6.73 2.89 30.64
C HIS A 374 -5.93 4.02 29.98
N TRP A 375 -4.75 3.74 29.45
CA TRP A 375 -3.94 4.78 28.81
C TRP A 375 -4.55 5.27 27.50
N LEU A 376 -5.22 4.39 26.73
CA LEU A 376 -5.98 4.83 25.55
C LEU A 376 -7.08 5.82 25.94
N ASP A 377 -7.79 5.57 27.04
CA ASP A 377 -8.84 6.46 27.55
C ASP A 377 -8.27 7.78 28.09
N VAL A 378 -7.14 7.74 28.80
CA VAL A 378 -6.45 8.93 29.33
C VAL A 378 -6.06 9.89 28.21
N PHE A 379 -5.61 9.37 27.07
CA PHE A 379 -5.17 10.20 25.95
C PHE A 379 -6.26 10.48 24.92
N ASP A 380 -7.47 9.94 25.06
CA ASP A 380 -8.58 10.21 24.16
C ASP A 380 -8.95 11.70 24.13
N GLY A 381 -9.09 12.24 22.93
CA GLY A 381 -9.34 13.67 22.70
C GLY A 381 -8.20 14.62 23.13
N SER A 382 -7.08 14.13 23.67
CA SER A 382 -5.99 14.98 24.21
C SER A 382 -5.20 15.74 23.13
N GLY A 383 -5.26 15.28 21.88
CA GLY A 383 -4.43 15.77 20.78
C GLY A 383 -3.01 15.19 20.75
N LEU A 384 -2.66 14.29 21.67
CA LEU A 384 -1.44 13.48 21.62
C LEU A 384 -1.57 12.37 20.55
N PRO A 385 -0.53 12.06 19.76
CA PRO A 385 -0.47 10.83 19.00
C PRO A 385 -0.16 9.63 19.92
N TYR A 386 -1.06 8.66 19.97
CA TYR A 386 -0.90 7.42 20.75
C TYR A 386 -1.60 6.25 20.06
N ALA A 387 -1.17 5.03 20.35
CA ALA A 387 -1.81 3.80 19.85
C ALA A 387 -1.42 2.56 20.66
N ALA A 388 -2.29 1.55 20.71
CA ALA A 388 -1.90 0.21 21.16
C ALA A 388 -1.12 -0.52 20.05
N ILE A 389 -0.21 -1.43 20.42
CA ILE A 389 0.40 -2.36 19.46
C ILE A 389 -0.55 -3.55 19.27
N ASN A 390 -1.19 -3.62 18.11
CA ASN A 390 -2.17 -4.66 17.76
C ASN A 390 -1.54 -5.81 16.97
N ASP A 391 -2.09 -7.02 17.12
CA ASP A 391 -1.89 -8.10 16.16
C ASP A 391 -2.72 -7.87 14.86
N ILE A 392 -2.54 -8.76 13.88
CA ILE A 392 -3.20 -8.65 12.58
C ILE A 392 -4.72 -8.82 12.70
N GLN A 393 -5.22 -9.78 13.49
CA GLN A 393 -6.66 -10.00 13.63
C GLN A 393 -7.36 -8.82 14.29
N THR A 394 -6.73 -8.24 15.31
CA THR A 394 -7.18 -7.02 15.99
C THR A 394 -7.16 -5.83 15.01
N THR A 395 -6.11 -5.71 14.19
CA THR A 395 -6.01 -4.66 13.16
C THR A 395 -7.11 -4.77 12.10
N LEU A 396 -7.39 -5.97 11.59
CA LEU A 396 -8.46 -6.22 10.61
C LEU A 396 -9.85 -5.97 11.20
N ASN A 397 -10.02 -6.21 12.51
CA ASN A 397 -11.27 -5.99 13.22
C ASN A 397 -11.43 -4.60 13.85
N HIS A 398 -10.40 -3.77 13.78
CA HIS A 398 -10.36 -2.44 14.40
C HIS A 398 -11.52 -1.56 13.92
N PRO A 399 -12.21 -0.80 14.79
CA PRO A 399 -13.36 0.03 14.41
C PRO A 399 -13.04 0.98 13.25
N HIS A 400 -11.84 1.58 13.25
CA HIS A 400 -11.39 2.43 12.15
C HIS A 400 -11.19 1.65 10.85
N THR A 401 -10.57 0.47 10.87
CA THR A 401 -10.38 -0.38 9.67
C THR A 401 -11.73 -0.73 9.02
N LYS A 402 -12.71 -1.10 9.85
CA LYS A 402 -14.09 -1.36 9.41
C LYS A 402 -14.76 -0.11 8.84
N ALA A 403 -14.71 1.01 9.56
CA ALA A 403 -15.29 2.28 9.11
C ALA A 403 -14.66 2.81 7.80
N ARG A 404 -13.40 2.45 7.54
CA ARG A 404 -12.65 2.80 6.33
C ARG A 404 -12.84 1.82 5.17
N ASN A 405 -13.66 0.79 5.36
CA ASN A 405 -13.96 -0.27 4.38
C ASN A 405 -12.66 -0.91 3.83
N MET A 406 -11.77 -1.32 4.73
CA MET A 406 -10.46 -1.87 4.34
C MET A 406 -10.45 -3.39 4.15
N VAL A 407 -11.49 -4.11 4.60
CA VAL A 407 -11.70 -5.53 4.31
C VAL A 407 -12.99 -5.63 3.52
N VAL A 408 -12.93 -6.20 2.32
CA VAL A 408 -14.11 -6.43 1.46
C VAL A 408 -14.28 -7.91 1.22
N GLU A 409 -15.53 -8.33 1.13
CA GLU A 409 -15.92 -9.68 0.75
C GLU A 409 -16.21 -9.70 -0.75
N MET A 410 -15.78 -10.75 -1.42
CA MET A 410 -15.98 -10.97 -2.85
C MET A 410 -16.47 -12.40 -3.05
N ASP A 411 -17.44 -12.57 -3.94
CA ASP A 411 -17.88 -13.89 -4.38
C ASP A 411 -16.85 -14.44 -5.37
N HIS A 412 -16.16 -15.51 -4.99
CA HIS A 412 -15.23 -16.22 -5.85
C HIS A 412 -15.88 -17.50 -6.34
N GLU A 413 -16.05 -17.65 -7.65
CA GLU A 413 -16.81 -18.75 -8.25
C GLU A 413 -16.34 -20.13 -7.75
N TYR A 414 -15.02 -20.33 -7.67
CA TYR A 414 -14.44 -21.60 -7.26
C TYR A 414 -14.16 -21.76 -5.76
N CYS A 415 -14.09 -20.68 -4.97
CA CYS A 415 -13.65 -20.70 -3.56
C CYS A 415 -14.72 -20.19 -2.59
N GLY A 416 -15.92 -19.88 -3.09
CA GLY A 416 -16.98 -19.25 -2.30
C GLY A 416 -16.62 -17.81 -1.88
N PRO A 417 -17.22 -17.29 -0.80
CA PRO A 417 -16.93 -15.94 -0.32
C PRO A 417 -15.49 -15.81 0.22
N VAL A 418 -14.70 -14.94 -0.41
CA VAL A 418 -13.32 -14.62 0.02
C VAL A 418 -13.23 -13.20 0.54
N LYS A 419 -12.36 -12.97 1.54
CA LYS A 419 -12.08 -11.63 2.08
C LYS A 419 -10.73 -11.12 1.62
N VAL A 420 -10.71 -9.94 1.03
CA VAL A 420 -9.48 -9.27 0.55
C VAL A 420 -9.35 -7.86 1.12
N LEU A 421 -8.13 -7.34 1.11
CA LEU A 421 -7.89 -5.95 1.49
C LEU A 421 -8.29 -4.99 0.36
N ASN A 422 -9.01 -3.93 0.72
CA ASN A 422 -9.42 -2.88 -0.21
C ASN A 422 -8.26 -1.93 -0.57
N SER A 423 -8.43 -1.11 -1.61
CA SER A 423 -7.52 -0.01 -1.92
C SER A 423 -7.48 1.00 -0.76
N PRO A 424 -6.28 1.42 -0.31
CA PRO A 424 -6.14 2.34 0.82
C PRO A 424 -6.49 3.79 0.46
N VAL A 425 -6.47 4.15 -0.82
CA VAL A 425 -6.72 5.52 -1.30
C VAL A 425 -8.21 5.73 -1.53
N LYS A 426 -8.79 6.80 -0.97
CA LYS A 426 -10.20 7.14 -1.17
C LYS A 426 -10.31 8.44 -1.95
N TYR A 427 -11.09 8.39 -3.02
CA TYR A 427 -11.27 9.52 -3.92
C TYR A 427 -12.65 10.15 -3.69
N SER A 428 -12.72 11.48 -3.81
CA SER A 428 -13.98 12.22 -3.67
C SER A 428 -14.93 12.00 -4.86
N ASN A 429 -14.37 11.65 -6.02
CA ASN A 429 -15.06 11.65 -7.30
C ASN A 429 -15.07 10.29 -8.03
N MET A 430 -14.47 9.25 -7.47
CA MET A 430 -14.43 7.90 -8.07
C MET A 430 -14.27 6.86 -6.97
N GLN A 431 -14.51 5.58 -7.29
CA GLN A 431 -14.36 4.47 -6.35
C GLN A 431 -13.50 3.33 -6.93
N PRO A 432 -12.18 3.54 -7.12
CA PRO A 432 -11.24 2.46 -7.44
C PRO A 432 -11.17 1.41 -6.34
N GLY A 433 -10.88 0.17 -6.70
CA GLY A 433 -10.74 -0.94 -5.75
C GLY A 433 -11.08 -2.31 -6.34
N PRO A 434 -11.24 -3.33 -5.47
CA PRO A 434 -11.63 -4.68 -5.84
C PRO A 434 -12.98 -4.71 -6.60
N ARG A 435 -13.01 -5.37 -7.76
CA ARG A 435 -14.22 -5.54 -8.60
C ARG A 435 -14.43 -7.00 -8.99
N THR A 436 -13.37 -7.70 -9.40
CA THR A 436 -13.40 -9.15 -9.66
C THR A 436 -12.40 -9.89 -8.76
N PRO A 437 -12.75 -11.10 -8.29
CA PRO A 437 -11.87 -11.88 -7.44
C PRO A 437 -10.58 -12.24 -8.18
N PRO A 438 -9.50 -12.63 -7.47
CA PRO A 438 -8.34 -13.24 -8.10
C PRO A 438 -8.74 -14.49 -8.89
N PRO A 439 -8.24 -14.68 -10.13
CA PRO A 439 -8.67 -15.77 -10.99
C PRO A 439 -8.01 -17.12 -10.64
N VAL A 440 -8.70 -18.23 -10.89
CA VAL A 440 -8.04 -19.55 -10.92
C VAL A 440 -7.14 -19.66 -12.15
N LEU A 441 -6.21 -20.62 -12.13
CA LEU A 441 -5.21 -20.76 -13.19
C LEU A 441 -5.88 -21.04 -14.55
N GLY A 442 -5.67 -20.14 -15.52
CA GLY A 442 -6.16 -20.29 -16.88
C GLY A 442 -7.65 -20.08 -17.05
N GLU A 443 -8.34 -19.53 -16.04
CA GLU A 443 -9.79 -19.30 -16.06
C GLU A 443 -10.28 -18.55 -17.31
N HIS A 444 -9.45 -17.65 -17.82
CA HIS A 444 -9.81 -16.75 -18.92
C HIS A 444 -9.04 -17.04 -20.21
N THR A 445 -8.34 -18.18 -20.33
CA THR A 445 -7.56 -18.51 -21.53
C THR A 445 -8.42 -18.43 -22.79
N ASP A 446 -9.53 -19.16 -22.84
CA ASP A 446 -10.39 -19.22 -24.03
C ASP A 446 -11.05 -17.88 -24.33
N GLU A 447 -11.55 -17.19 -23.28
CA GLU A 447 -12.15 -15.87 -23.41
C GLU A 447 -11.18 -14.89 -24.06
N VAL A 448 -9.94 -14.80 -23.55
CA VAL A 448 -8.96 -13.85 -24.05
C VAL A 448 -8.55 -14.20 -25.49
N LEU A 449 -8.29 -15.46 -25.80
CA LEU A 449 -7.88 -15.86 -27.16
C LEU A 449 -9.00 -15.62 -28.19
N LYS A 450 -10.27 -15.87 -27.83
CA LYS A 450 -11.41 -15.62 -28.72
C LYS A 450 -11.69 -14.12 -28.87
N GLU A 451 -11.88 -13.41 -27.75
CA GLU A 451 -12.39 -12.04 -27.79
C GLU A 451 -11.32 -11.02 -28.21
N PHE A 452 -10.06 -11.26 -27.87
CA PHE A 452 -8.98 -10.31 -28.13
C PHE A 452 -8.28 -10.66 -29.43
N LEU A 453 -7.96 -11.93 -29.65
CA LEU A 453 -7.19 -12.35 -30.83
C LEU A 453 -8.06 -12.86 -31.98
N GLY A 454 -9.37 -13.07 -31.77
CA GLY A 454 -10.27 -13.59 -32.80
C GLY A 454 -9.97 -15.04 -33.19
N MET A 455 -9.30 -15.80 -32.31
CA MET A 455 -8.90 -17.18 -32.59
C MET A 455 -10.11 -18.11 -32.64
N ALA A 456 -10.11 -19.01 -33.61
CA ALA A 456 -11.19 -19.98 -33.80
C ALA A 456 -11.10 -21.10 -32.75
N GLU A 457 -12.24 -21.77 -32.48
CA GLU A 457 -12.32 -22.79 -31.42
C GLU A 457 -11.43 -24.01 -31.69
N ASP A 458 -11.25 -24.36 -32.96
CA ASP A 458 -10.36 -25.43 -33.42
C ASP A 458 -8.89 -25.08 -33.16
N GLU A 459 -8.46 -23.86 -33.47
CA GLU A 459 -7.10 -23.40 -33.18
C GLU A 459 -6.80 -23.43 -31.66
N ILE A 460 -7.75 -22.99 -30.84
CA ILE A 460 -7.62 -23.04 -29.37
C ILE A 460 -7.56 -24.50 -28.87
N ALA A 461 -8.38 -25.39 -29.44
CA ALA A 461 -8.35 -26.81 -29.09
C ALA A 461 -7.01 -27.46 -29.44
N GLU A 462 -6.41 -27.11 -30.59
CA GLU A 462 -5.07 -27.58 -31.00
C GLU A 462 -3.97 -27.09 -30.04
N LEU A 463 -4.03 -25.82 -29.60
CA LEU A 463 -3.09 -25.27 -28.62
C LEU A 463 -3.19 -25.95 -27.25
N LYS A 464 -4.41 -26.31 -26.83
CA LYS A 464 -4.62 -27.10 -25.61
C LYS A 464 -4.07 -28.50 -25.74
N ALA A 465 -4.35 -29.17 -26.87
CA ALA A 465 -3.89 -30.53 -27.13
C ALA A 465 -2.35 -30.63 -27.19
N SER A 466 -1.69 -29.57 -27.67
CA SER A 466 -0.23 -29.47 -27.70
C SER A 466 0.40 -28.99 -26.37
N GLY A 467 -0.42 -28.59 -25.39
CA GLY A 467 0.03 -28.11 -24.08
C GLY A 467 0.67 -26.72 -24.10
N VAL A 468 0.52 -25.97 -25.20
CA VAL A 468 0.94 -24.57 -25.30
C VAL A 468 0.10 -23.71 -24.36
N ILE A 469 -1.19 -24.03 -24.24
CA ILE A 469 -2.13 -23.39 -23.32
C ILE A 469 -2.90 -24.43 -22.48
N ARG A 470 -3.57 -23.97 -21.42
CA ARG A 470 -4.52 -24.76 -20.62
C ARG A 470 -5.95 -24.27 -20.82
#